data_AF-A0AA41BL03-F1
#
_entry.id   AF-A0AA41BL03-F1
#
_cell.length_a   1.000
_cell.length_b   1.000
_cell.length_c   1.000
_cell.angle_alpha   90.00
_cell.angle_beta   90.00
_cell.angle_gamma   90.00
#
_symmetry.space_group_name_H-M   'P 1'
#
loop_
_entity.id
_entity.type
_entity.pdbx_description
1 polymer ?
#
loop_
_entity_poly.entity_id
_entity_poly.type
_entity_poly.pdbx_seq_one_letter_code
_entity_poly.pdbx_strand_id
1 'polypeptide(L)'
;TGPDAFYKGAIADQIAGKMQKNGGLMTKEDLANYKAGERTPISGDYRGYQVFSMPPPSSGGIHIVQILNILENFDMKKYGFGSADAMQIMAEAEKYAYADRSEYLGDPDFVKVPWQALTHKAYAKTLADQIDINKAKPSSQIKPGKLAPYESNQTTHFSV
;
A
#
# COMPACT_ATOMS: atom_id res chain seq x y z
N THR A 1 -32.37 -10.65 -13.30
CA THR A 1 -32.00 -9.24 -13.05
C THR A 1 -31.04 -9.20 -11.87
N GLY A 2 -30.28 -8.12 -11.67
CA GLY A 2 -29.21 -8.08 -10.65
C GLY A 2 -27.86 -8.59 -11.18
N PRO A 3 -26.86 -8.82 -10.30
CA PRO A 3 -25.48 -9.09 -10.71
C PRO A 3 -25.31 -10.38 -11.52
N ASP A 4 -26.18 -11.38 -11.32
CA ASP A 4 -26.16 -12.62 -12.11
C ASP A 4 -26.34 -12.37 -13.63
N ALA A 5 -27.02 -11.28 -14.02
CA ALA A 5 -27.14 -10.92 -15.43
C ALA A 5 -25.77 -10.61 -16.07
N PHE A 6 -24.85 -10.03 -15.28
CA PHE A 6 -23.49 -9.71 -15.69
C PHE A 6 -22.54 -10.91 -15.61
N TYR A 7 -22.59 -11.66 -14.51
CA TYR A 7 -21.61 -12.73 -14.23
C TYR A 7 -21.99 -14.12 -14.77
N LYS A 8 -23.28 -14.37 -15.04
CA LYS A 8 -23.77 -15.69 -15.48
C LYS A 8 -24.71 -15.63 -16.69
N GLY A 9 -25.32 -14.47 -16.95
CA GLY A 9 -26.31 -14.27 -18.01
C GLY A 9 -25.72 -13.97 -19.38
N ALA A 10 -26.56 -13.40 -20.26
CA ALA A 10 -26.20 -13.11 -21.64
C ALA A 10 -25.00 -12.14 -21.78
N ILE A 11 -24.77 -11.27 -20.79
CA ILE A 11 -23.60 -10.39 -20.77
C ILE A 11 -22.31 -11.22 -20.58
N ALA A 12 -22.34 -12.22 -19.70
CA ALA A 12 -21.21 -13.13 -19.51
C ALA A 12 -20.89 -13.92 -20.78
N ASP A 13 -21.94 -14.39 -21.48
CA ASP A 13 -21.79 -15.08 -22.77
C ASP A 13 -21.15 -14.16 -23.84
N GLN A 14 -21.57 -12.88 -23.87
CA GLN A 14 -20.99 -11.89 -24.79
C GLN A 14 -19.52 -11.60 -24.48
N ILE A 15 -19.16 -11.44 -23.21
CA ILE A 15 -17.77 -11.20 -22.79
C ILE A 15 -16.90 -12.40 -23.15
N ALA A 16 -17.28 -13.60 -22.72
CA ALA A 16 -16.51 -14.82 -22.98
C ALA A 16 -16.39 -15.11 -24.49
N GLY A 17 -17.49 -14.94 -25.24
CA GLY A 17 -17.48 -15.11 -26.69
C GLY A 17 -16.60 -14.08 -27.41
N LYS A 18 -16.55 -12.82 -26.93
CA LYS A 18 -15.62 -11.82 -27.46
C LYS A 18 -14.17 -12.16 -27.13
N MET A 19 -13.88 -12.62 -25.91
CA MET A 19 -12.54 -13.05 -25.50
C MET A 19 -12.05 -14.21 -26.36
N GLN A 20 -12.83 -15.28 -26.48
CA GLN A 20 -12.50 -16.44 -27.32
C GLN A 20 -12.19 -16.05 -28.77
N LYS A 21 -13.03 -15.19 -29.36
CA LYS A 21 -12.85 -14.71 -30.76
C LYS A 21 -11.56 -13.93 -30.98
N ASN A 22 -10.98 -13.33 -29.94
CA ASN A 22 -9.79 -12.48 -30.05
C ASN A 22 -8.57 -13.06 -29.30
N GLY A 23 -8.62 -14.34 -28.88
CA GLY A 23 -7.52 -14.98 -28.16
C GLY A 23 -7.34 -14.51 -26.70
N GLY A 24 -8.38 -13.93 -26.09
CA GLY A 24 -8.41 -13.58 -24.68
C GLY A 24 -8.69 -14.80 -23.77
N LEU A 25 -8.33 -14.67 -22.49
CA LEU A 25 -8.35 -15.79 -21.53
C LEU A 25 -9.64 -15.89 -20.70
N MET A 26 -10.39 -14.81 -20.57
CA MET A 26 -11.53 -14.75 -19.66
C MET A 26 -12.70 -15.58 -20.18
N THR A 27 -13.14 -16.52 -19.35
CA THR A 27 -14.23 -17.46 -19.60
C THR A 27 -15.49 -17.08 -18.83
N LYS A 28 -16.60 -17.75 -19.16
CA LYS A 28 -17.83 -17.64 -18.37
C LYS A 28 -17.66 -18.21 -16.95
N GLU A 29 -16.80 -19.19 -16.79
CA GLU A 29 -16.48 -19.77 -15.48
C GLU A 29 -15.73 -18.76 -14.59
N ASP A 30 -14.77 -18.02 -15.14
CA ASP A 30 -14.08 -16.93 -14.42
C ASP A 30 -15.05 -15.87 -13.92
N LEU A 31 -16.00 -15.46 -14.78
CA LEU A 31 -17.04 -14.49 -14.42
C LEU A 31 -17.97 -15.04 -13.33
N ALA A 32 -18.38 -16.30 -13.41
CA ALA A 32 -19.25 -16.92 -12.43
C ALA A 32 -18.57 -17.12 -11.06
N ASN A 33 -17.26 -17.31 -11.06
CA ASN A 33 -16.45 -17.53 -9.86
C ASN A 33 -15.95 -16.23 -9.20
N TYR A 34 -16.07 -15.08 -9.86
CA TYR A 34 -15.69 -13.80 -9.30
C TYR A 34 -16.48 -13.47 -8.03
N LYS A 35 -15.77 -13.02 -6.98
CA LYS A 35 -16.36 -12.56 -5.73
C LYS A 35 -15.71 -11.24 -5.31
N ALA A 36 -16.51 -10.24 -5.03
CA ALA A 36 -16.03 -9.03 -4.36
C ALA A 36 -15.75 -9.37 -2.89
N GLY A 37 -14.55 -9.01 -2.40
CA GLY A 37 -14.17 -9.16 -1.01
C GLY A 37 -14.37 -7.88 -0.22
N GLU A 38 -15.06 -7.95 0.91
CA GLU A 38 -15.08 -6.88 1.91
C GLU A 38 -13.81 -6.99 2.78
N ARG A 39 -13.13 -5.88 3.01
CA ARG A 39 -11.84 -5.87 3.73
C ARG A 39 -11.78 -4.70 4.70
N THR A 40 -11.17 -4.92 5.85
CA THR A 40 -10.93 -3.86 6.84
C THR A 40 -10.02 -2.79 6.25
N PRO A 41 -10.41 -1.50 6.31
CA PRO A 41 -9.57 -0.41 5.83
C PRO A 41 -8.21 -0.36 6.53
N ILE A 42 -7.19 0.08 5.79
CA ILE A 42 -5.95 0.54 6.42
C ILE A 42 -6.23 1.87 7.07
N SER A 43 -5.75 2.03 8.30
CA SER A 43 -5.91 3.25 9.07
C SER A 43 -4.58 3.70 9.67
N GLY A 44 -4.45 5.00 9.85
CA GLY A 44 -3.34 5.62 10.57
C GLY A 44 -3.77 6.93 11.20
N ASP A 45 -3.06 7.35 12.24
CA ASP A 45 -3.22 8.70 12.82
C ASP A 45 -2.17 9.63 12.22
N TYR A 46 -2.58 10.82 11.80
CA TYR A 46 -1.70 11.89 11.38
C TYR A 46 -2.10 13.17 12.10
N ARG A 47 -1.29 13.58 13.09
CA ARG A 47 -1.50 14.81 13.88
C ARG A 47 -2.90 14.89 14.52
N GLY A 48 -3.41 13.76 15.03
CA GLY A 48 -4.72 13.64 15.68
C GLY A 48 -5.89 13.40 14.73
N TYR A 49 -5.65 13.29 13.42
CA TYR A 49 -6.67 12.93 12.43
C TYR A 49 -6.52 11.47 12.02
N GLN A 50 -7.63 10.75 11.98
CA GLN A 50 -7.65 9.37 11.50
C GLN A 50 -7.81 9.37 9.98
N VAL A 51 -6.87 8.73 9.30
CA VAL A 51 -6.84 8.58 7.85
C VAL A 51 -7.18 7.13 7.52
N PHE A 52 -8.27 6.92 6.78
CA PHE A 52 -8.71 5.61 6.32
C PHE A 52 -8.53 5.50 4.81
N SER A 53 -8.03 4.36 4.34
CA SER A 53 -7.85 4.10 2.92
C SER A 53 -7.88 2.59 2.62
N MET A 54 -7.82 2.25 1.33
CA MET A 54 -7.99 0.89 0.85
C MET A 54 -6.85 -0.04 1.29
N PRO A 55 -7.15 -1.24 1.80
CA PRO A 55 -6.15 -2.27 2.09
C PRO A 55 -5.69 -2.99 0.81
N PRO A 56 -4.69 -3.89 0.91
CA PRO A 56 -4.39 -4.85 -0.15
C PRO A 56 -5.68 -5.54 -0.65
N PRO A 57 -5.86 -5.72 -1.97
CA PRO A 57 -4.86 -5.68 -3.05
C PRO A 57 -4.45 -4.28 -3.52
N SER A 58 -5.01 -3.20 -2.95
CA SER A 58 -4.48 -1.86 -3.17
C SER A 58 -3.17 -1.66 -2.40
N SER A 59 -2.20 -1.00 -3.03
CA SER A 59 -0.99 -0.51 -2.36
C SER A 59 -1.19 0.89 -1.77
N GLY A 60 -2.24 1.61 -2.19
CA GLY A 60 -2.41 3.03 -1.88
C GLY A 60 -2.56 3.32 -0.39
N GLY A 61 -3.44 2.60 0.32
CA GLY A 61 -3.73 2.92 1.71
C GLY A 61 -2.53 2.75 2.64
N ILE A 62 -1.76 1.68 2.45
CA ILE A 62 -0.54 1.42 3.22
C ILE A 62 0.47 2.54 3.02
N HIS A 63 0.78 2.89 1.76
CA HIS A 63 1.82 3.88 1.49
C HIS A 63 1.39 5.33 1.78
N ILE A 64 0.09 5.66 1.66
CA ILE A 64 -0.42 6.95 2.14
C ILE A 64 -0.17 7.07 3.65
N VAL A 65 -0.54 6.07 4.44
CA VAL A 65 -0.32 6.08 5.89
C VAL A 65 1.17 6.08 6.23
N GLN A 66 1.99 5.29 5.51
CA GLN A 66 3.43 5.26 5.69
C GLN A 66 4.06 6.64 5.44
N ILE A 67 3.76 7.28 4.31
CA ILE A 67 4.28 8.62 3.98
C ILE A 67 3.84 9.63 5.02
N LEU A 68 2.56 9.62 5.42
CA LEU A 68 2.07 10.51 6.48
C LEU A 68 2.80 10.30 7.81
N ASN A 69 3.07 9.05 8.20
CA ASN A 69 3.87 8.76 9.40
C ASN A 69 5.31 9.28 9.29
N ILE A 70 5.91 9.31 8.09
CA ILE A 70 7.23 9.91 7.87
C ILE A 70 7.11 11.43 8.04
N LEU A 71 6.15 12.06 7.36
CA LEU A 71 5.91 13.50 7.35
C LEU A 71 5.54 14.05 8.73
N GLU A 72 4.99 13.24 9.62
CA GLU A 72 4.62 13.65 10.99
C GLU A 72 5.84 14.12 11.81
N ASN A 73 7.04 13.64 11.47
CA ASN A 73 8.30 14.01 12.12
C ASN A 73 8.83 15.40 11.74
N PHE A 74 8.19 16.06 10.77
CA PHE A 74 8.59 17.36 10.25
C PHE A 74 7.52 18.41 10.52
N ASP A 75 7.89 19.67 10.68
CA ASP A 75 6.91 20.77 10.78
C ASP A 75 6.48 21.23 9.38
N MET A 76 5.68 20.40 8.72
CA MET A 76 5.17 20.67 7.37
C MET A 76 4.40 22.00 7.26
N LYS A 77 3.78 22.45 8.36
CA LYS A 77 3.06 23.71 8.42
C LYS A 77 4.03 24.90 8.35
N LYS A 78 5.16 24.83 9.06
CA LYS A 78 6.20 25.85 9.02
C LYS A 78 6.81 26.02 7.64
N TYR A 79 7.05 24.93 6.92
CA TYR A 79 7.57 25.00 5.55
C TYR A 79 6.56 25.61 4.58
N GLY A 80 5.28 25.22 4.71
CA GLY A 80 4.20 25.76 3.91
C GLY A 80 4.11 25.15 2.50
N PHE A 81 2.92 25.26 1.91
CA PHE A 81 2.62 24.70 0.59
C PHE A 81 3.50 25.32 -0.50
N GLY A 82 4.02 24.48 -1.40
CA GLY A 82 4.84 24.90 -2.54
C GLY A 82 6.27 25.34 -2.20
N SER A 83 6.68 25.25 -0.93
CA SER A 83 8.08 25.49 -0.56
C SER A 83 8.98 24.34 -1.02
N ALA A 84 10.23 24.68 -1.35
CA ALA A 84 11.23 23.69 -1.72
C ALA A 84 11.45 22.66 -0.59
N ASP A 85 11.49 23.12 0.65
CA ASP A 85 11.64 22.26 1.84
C ASP A 85 10.50 21.24 1.97
N ALA A 86 9.24 21.68 1.84
CA ALA A 86 8.10 20.76 1.92
C ALA A 86 8.13 19.74 0.78
N MET A 87 8.40 20.19 -0.45
CA MET A 87 8.49 19.32 -1.62
C MET A 87 9.65 18.31 -1.51
N GLN A 88 10.80 18.74 -1.01
CA GLN A 88 11.97 17.89 -0.78
C GLN A 88 11.65 16.78 0.21
N ILE A 89 11.07 17.11 1.37
CA ILE A 89 10.72 16.12 2.40
C ILE A 89 9.70 15.12 1.85
N MET A 90 8.66 15.60 1.15
CA MET A 90 7.64 14.74 0.55
C MET A 90 8.23 13.81 -0.52
N ALA A 91 9.04 14.34 -1.43
CA ALA A 91 9.66 13.55 -2.48
C ALA A 91 10.60 12.46 -1.92
N GLU A 92 11.38 12.77 -0.88
CA GLU A 92 12.24 11.76 -0.24
C GLU A 92 11.41 10.70 0.50
N ALA A 93 10.34 11.08 1.20
CA ALA A 93 9.43 10.14 1.87
C ALA A 93 8.76 9.19 0.86
N GLU A 94 8.31 9.72 -0.29
CA GLU A 94 7.72 8.95 -1.37
C GLU A 94 8.70 7.92 -1.92
N LYS A 95 9.98 8.28 -2.12
CA LYS A 95 10.99 7.32 -2.61
C LYS A 95 11.10 6.08 -1.72
N TYR A 96 11.10 6.23 -0.40
CA TYR A 96 11.14 5.08 0.52
C TYR A 96 9.87 4.24 0.42
N ALA A 97 8.69 4.88 0.39
CA ALA A 97 7.43 4.16 0.27
C ALA A 97 7.32 3.38 -1.05
N TYR A 98 7.79 3.95 -2.16
CA TYR A 98 7.81 3.28 -3.46
C TYR A 98 8.86 2.16 -3.55
N ALA A 99 9.98 2.28 -2.84
CA ALA A 99 10.93 1.18 -2.71
C ALA A 99 10.30 -0.01 -1.96
N ASP A 100 9.63 0.24 -0.84
CA ASP A 100 8.89 -0.79 -0.10
C ASP A 100 7.76 -1.40 -0.93
N ARG A 101 7.05 -0.58 -1.70
CA ARG A 101 5.98 -1.02 -2.60
C ARG A 101 6.46 -2.11 -3.57
N SER A 102 7.68 -1.98 -4.10
CA SER A 102 8.20 -2.93 -5.07
C SER A 102 8.50 -4.33 -4.51
N GLU A 103 8.67 -4.45 -3.19
CA GLU A 103 9.06 -5.70 -2.54
C GLU A 103 7.89 -6.35 -1.78
N TYR A 104 7.09 -5.56 -1.07
CA TYR A 104 6.22 -6.08 -0.02
C TYR A 104 4.72 -6.13 -0.38
N LEU A 105 4.31 -5.58 -1.51
CA LEU A 105 2.90 -5.46 -1.88
C LEU A 105 2.49 -6.51 -2.91
N GLY A 106 1.36 -7.14 -2.65
CA GLY A 106 0.70 -8.09 -3.54
C GLY A 106 -0.73 -8.35 -3.10
N ASP A 107 -1.40 -9.30 -3.77
CA ASP A 107 -2.73 -9.73 -3.36
C ASP A 107 -2.63 -10.46 -2.00
N PRO A 108 -3.31 -9.99 -0.94
CA PRO A 108 -3.21 -10.56 0.39
C PRO A 108 -3.77 -11.99 0.48
N ASP A 109 -4.56 -12.42 -0.50
CA ASP A 109 -5.09 -13.78 -0.57
C ASP A 109 -4.02 -14.78 -1.07
N PHE A 110 -2.90 -14.27 -1.60
CA PHE A 110 -1.80 -15.07 -2.18
C PHE A 110 -0.45 -14.84 -1.47
N VAL A 111 -0.21 -13.66 -0.91
CA VAL A 111 1.05 -13.32 -0.22
C VAL A 111 0.78 -12.62 1.11
N LYS A 112 1.65 -12.85 2.10
CA LYS A 112 1.58 -12.15 3.38
C LYS A 112 2.18 -10.75 3.23
N VAL A 113 1.32 -9.73 3.17
CA VAL A 113 1.75 -8.32 3.16
C VAL A 113 2.06 -7.87 4.59
N PRO A 114 3.27 -7.35 4.89
CA PRO A 114 3.67 -6.91 6.23
C PRO A 114 3.15 -5.49 6.54
N TRP A 115 1.83 -5.29 6.39
CA TRP A 115 1.21 -3.97 6.46
C TRP A 115 1.40 -3.29 7.81
N GLN A 116 1.37 -4.04 8.92
CA GLN A 116 1.59 -3.47 10.26
C GLN A 116 2.96 -2.80 10.37
N ALA A 117 4.00 -3.46 9.85
CA ALA A 117 5.37 -2.96 9.88
C ALA A 117 5.52 -1.73 8.98
N LEU A 118 4.96 -1.78 7.77
CA LEU A 118 4.98 -0.66 6.81
C LEU A 118 4.27 0.59 7.36
N THR A 119 3.19 0.40 8.13
CA THR A 119 2.45 1.50 8.77
C THR A 119 2.93 1.85 10.18
N HIS A 120 4.01 1.24 10.68
CA HIS A 120 4.47 1.45 12.05
C HIS A 120 5.21 2.80 12.17
N LYS A 121 4.81 3.65 13.14
CA LYS A 121 5.44 4.98 13.34
C LYS A 121 6.94 4.90 13.64
N ALA A 122 7.40 3.89 14.39
CA ALA A 122 8.83 3.71 14.65
C ALA A 122 9.62 3.40 13.38
N TYR A 123 9.05 2.64 12.44
CA TYR A 123 9.67 2.42 11.14
C TYR A 123 9.72 3.72 10.33
N ALA A 124 8.60 4.45 10.27
CA ALA A 124 8.56 5.74 9.60
C ALA A 124 9.57 6.76 10.16
N LYS A 125 9.83 6.73 11.47
CA LYS A 125 10.88 7.54 12.11
C LYS A 125 12.27 7.22 11.58
N THR A 126 12.61 5.93 11.38
CA THR A 126 13.93 5.58 10.82
C THR A 126 14.09 6.02 9.37
N LEU A 127 12.99 6.11 8.62
CA LEU A 127 13.00 6.68 7.27
C LEU A 127 13.14 8.21 7.32
N ALA A 128 12.40 8.88 8.21
CA ALA A 128 12.50 10.33 8.42
C ALA A 128 13.93 10.76 8.80
N ASP A 129 14.61 10.01 9.66
CA ASP A 129 15.98 10.28 10.09
C ASP A 129 17.02 10.17 8.97
N GLN A 130 16.66 9.58 7.83
CA GLN A 130 17.50 9.47 6.65
C GLN A 130 17.27 10.59 5.62
N ILE A 131 16.31 11.48 5.85
CA ILE A 131 15.98 12.59 4.95
C ILE A 131 16.90 13.77 5.24
N ASP A 132 17.70 14.16 4.24
CA ASP A 132 18.44 15.42 4.25
C ASP A 132 17.64 16.47 3.45
N ILE A 133 17.21 17.52 4.14
CA ILE A 133 16.42 18.61 3.56
C ILE A 133 17.19 19.43 2.52
N ASN A 134 18.53 19.36 2.52
CA ASN A 134 19.37 20.07 1.58
C ASN A 134 19.92 19.17 0.47
N LYS A 135 19.67 17.86 0.53
CA LYS A 135 20.25 16.89 -0.42
C LYS A 135 19.36 15.68 -0.65
N ALA A 136 18.81 15.57 -1.86
CA ALA A 136 18.08 14.39 -2.28
C ALA A 136 18.97 13.15 -2.36
N LYS A 137 18.50 12.01 -1.83
CA LYS A 137 19.15 10.72 -1.98
C LYS A 137 18.80 10.13 -3.36
N PRO A 138 19.80 9.70 -4.16
CA PRO A 138 19.53 9.02 -5.42
C PRO A 138 18.74 7.73 -5.19
N SER A 139 17.72 7.46 -6.02
CA SER A 139 16.91 6.23 -5.88
C SER A 139 17.73 4.94 -6.01
N SER A 140 18.87 4.98 -6.71
CA SER A 140 19.82 3.86 -6.79
C SER A 140 20.45 3.48 -5.44
N GLN A 141 20.36 4.35 -4.44
CA GLN A 141 20.86 4.14 -3.08
C GLN A 141 19.74 3.82 -2.09
N ILE A 142 18.48 3.81 -2.52
CA ILE A 142 17.32 3.47 -1.70
C ILE A 142 16.94 2.03 -2.00
N LYS A 143 16.81 1.23 -0.93
CA LYS A 143 16.38 -0.16 -0.99
C LYS A 143 15.11 -0.32 -0.15
N PRO A 144 14.32 -1.39 -0.39
CA PRO A 144 13.24 -1.77 0.52
C PRO A 144 13.77 -1.88 1.96
N GLY A 145 13.02 -1.36 2.91
CA GLY A 145 13.43 -1.29 4.31
C GLY A 145 13.41 -2.64 4.99
N LYS A 146 14.28 -2.82 6.00
CA LYS A 146 14.31 -4.05 6.79
C LYS A 146 13.22 -4.01 7.85
N LEU A 147 12.12 -4.73 7.62
CA LEU A 147 10.93 -4.71 8.46
C LEU A 147 11.00 -5.61 9.72
N ALA A 148 12.00 -6.47 9.82
CA ALA A 148 12.15 -7.46 10.91
C ALA A 148 11.97 -6.92 12.37
N PRO A 149 12.45 -5.72 12.76
CA PRO A 149 12.21 -5.22 14.11
C PRO A 149 10.80 -4.65 14.33
N TYR A 150 9.99 -4.52 13.28
CA TYR A 150 8.64 -3.96 13.31
C TYR A 150 7.55 -4.98 12.92
N GLU A 151 7.96 -6.22 12.65
CA GLU A 151 7.06 -7.36 12.57
C GLU A 151 6.93 -8.05 13.93
N SER A 152 5.73 -8.52 14.27
CA SER A 152 5.48 -9.24 15.51
C SER A 152 6.13 -10.63 15.50
N ASN A 153 7.13 -10.86 16.36
CA ASN A 153 7.82 -12.14 16.56
C ASN A 153 7.06 -13.12 17.49
N GLN A 154 5.80 -13.44 17.17
CA GLN A 154 5.06 -14.43 17.96
C GLN A 154 5.41 -15.88 17.52
N THR A 155 6.56 -16.38 17.97
CA THR A 155 6.82 -17.83 18.22
C THR A 155 7.81 -18.05 19.37
N THR A 156 7.70 -17.30 20.47
CA THR A 156 8.41 -17.66 21.72
C THR A 156 7.50 -17.46 22.92
N HIS A 157 6.89 -18.56 23.38
CA HIS A 157 6.39 -18.66 24.74
C HIS A 157 7.61 -18.92 25.64
N PHE A 158 7.96 -17.96 26.49
CA PHE A 158 8.74 -18.28 27.67
C PHE A 158 7.76 -18.80 28.72
N SER A 159 7.84 -20.10 28.99
CA SER A 159 7.37 -20.65 30.27
C SER A 159 8.53 -20.57 31.26
N VAL A 160 8.21 -20.15 32.49
CA VAL A 160 9.13 -19.91 33.62
C VAL A 160 10.06 -21.09 33.88
#